data_AF-A0A9W8UKS3-F1
#
_entry.id   AF-A0A9W8UKS3-F1
#
_cell.length_a   1.000
_cell.length_b   1.000
_cell.length_c   1.000
_cell.angle_alpha   90.00
_cell.angle_beta   90.00
_cell.angle_gamma   90.00
#
_symmetry.space_group_name_H-M   'P 1'
#
loop_
_entity.id
_entity.type
_entity.pdbx_description
1 polymer ?
#
loop_
_entity_poly.entity_id
_entity_poly.type
_entity_poly.pdbx_seq_one_letter_code
_entity_poly.pdbx_strand_id
1 'polypeptide(L)'
;MRTELGPLAERDPPPDLTPLQPISYSALFWMEHFRSSALDTSSDVAMQEKAADIVYNFVHAKYIYWLEALSLLKGLSNLVKPLRELTRFMASLNLEQHQNLLHDATRFLLAHKSSIEVAPMQVYDPALLLSPSRSLIREIFSDKGEEPEWLTIERGVEENWDVSALTFEGHKSDVRCVAYSHDSQRLASGSEDGIIKIWDSSTGDCLLTIESQTGELLTVAFSHDSRQLVSYCNDKPIPLDSKPGRGAISIWETSTGRMRFRIPTGDDWDMISPIIFSHDSQRLTLKSLTTLHIRDVHTGDCLEKV
;
A
#
# COMPACT_ATOMS: atom_id res chain seq x y z
N MET A 1 -45.89 19.35 5.02
CA MET A 1 -44.70 20.21 4.82
C MET A 1 -43.53 19.29 4.49
N ARG A 2 -43.20 19.17 3.20
CA ARG A 2 -41.98 18.50 2.73
C ARG A 2 -40.94 19.61 2.57
N THR A 3 -39.85 19.53 3.30
CA THR A 3 -38.71 20.44 3.19
C THR A 3 -37.83 19.92 2.05
N GLU A 4 -37.76 20.68 0.96
CA GLU A 4 -36.89 20.34 -0.18
C GLU A 4 -35.43 20.58 0.20
N LEU A 5 -34.60 19.55 -0.05
CA LEU A 5 -33.15 19.61 0.03
C LEU A 5 -32.64 20.52 -1.10
N GLY A 6 -31.88 21.55 -0.76
CA GLY A 6 -31.21 22.43 -1.73
C GLY A 6 -30.24 21.66 -2.65
N PRO A 7 -29.88 22.24 -3.80
CA PRO A 7 -29.07 21.54 -4.80
C PRO A 7 -27.68 21.21 -4.27
N LEU A 8 -27.23 19.99 -4.56
CA LEU A 8 -25.87 19.50 -4.34
C LEU A 8 -24.87 20.50 -4.93
N ALA A 9 -23.89 20.90 -4.12
CA ALA A 9 -22.80 21.78 -4.52
C ALA A 9 -22.22 21.32 -5.87
N GLU A 10 -22.30 22.20 -6.87
CA GLU A 10 -21.58 22.04 -8.13
C GLU A 10 -20.10 21.85 -7.78
N ARG A 11 -19.50 20.74 -8.25
CA ARG A 11 -18.05 20.52 -8.12
C ARG A 11 -17.36 21.68 -8.84
N ASP A 12 -16.62 22.49 -8.09
CA ASP A 12 -15.76 23.52 -8.66
C ASP A 12 -14.90 22.94 -9.79
N PRO A 13 -14.66 23.69 -10.87
CA PRO A 13 -13.76 23.26 -11.92
C PRO A 13 -12.37 22.95 -11.31
N PRO A 14 -11.66 21.93 -11.83
CA PRO A 14 -10.36 21.56 -11.30
C PRO A 14 -9.44 22.80 -11.30
N PRO A 15 -8.67 23.03 -10.22
CA PRO A 15 -7.83 24.21 -10.10
C PRO A 15 -6.88 24.31 -11.29
N ASP A 16 -6.72 25.52 -11.82
CA ASP A 16 -5.79 25.78 -12.90
C ASP A 16 -4.36 25.52 -12.39
N LEU A 17 -3.73 24.45 -12.89
CA LEU A 17 -2.39 24.02 -12.48
C LEU A 17 -1.25 24.80 -13.18
N THR A 18 -1.59 25.73 -14.08
CA THR A 18 -0.60 26.56 -14.81
C THR A 18 0.38 27.33 -13.90
N PRO A 19 0.04 27.81 -12.69
CA PRO A 19 1.00 28.51 -11.82
C PRO A 19 2.03 27.56 -11.18
N LEU A 20 1.71 26.28 -11.03
CA LEU A 20 2.57 25.27 -10.39
C LEU A 20 3.46 24.53 -11.40
N GLN A 21 3.19 24.69 -12.70
CA GLN A 21 3.95 24.07 -13.77
C GLN A 21 5.47 24.30 -13.68
N PRO A 22 5.98 25.50 -13.31
CA PRO A 22 7.42 25.74 -13.15
C PRO A 22 8.08 24.95 -12.01
N ILE A 23 7.32 24.66 -10.95
CA ILE A 23 7.80 23.95 -9.75
C ILE A 23 7.52 22.44 -9.84
N SER A 24 6.61 22.03 -10.74
CA SER A 24 6.21 20.62 -10.89
C SER A 24 7.38 19.67 -11.09
N TYR A 25 8.31 20.02 -11.98
CA TYR A 25 9.47 19.20 -12.26
C TYR A 25 10.40 19.10 -11.05
N SER A 26 10.75 20.23 -10.43
CA SER A 26 11.64 20.23 -9.28
C SER A 26 11.00 19.52 -8.10
N ALA A 27 9.73 19.76 -7.79
CA ALA A 27 9.02 19.13 -6.68
C ALA A 27 8.90 17.61 -6.81
N LEU A 28 8.72 17.08 -8.02
CA LEU A 28 8.55 15.65 -8.28
C LEU A 28 9.88 14.89 -8.41
N PHE A 29 10.88 15.48 -9.07
CA PHE A 29 12.05 14.72 -9.53
C PHE A 29 13.35 15.04 -8.78
N TRP A 30 13.41 16.05 -7.91
CA TRP A 30 14.66 16.42 -7.23
C TRP A 30 15.27 15.26 -6.44
N MET A 31 14.45 14.44 -5.76
CA MET A 31 14.93 13.27 -5.02
C MET A 31 15.51 12.19 -5.93
N GLU A 32 14.94 12.02 -7.13
CA GLU A 32 15.42 11.04 -8.11
C GLU A 32 16.77 11.45 -8.70
N HIS A 33 16.94 12.75 -8.99
CA HIS A 33 18.22 13.32 -9.40
C HIS A 33 19.25 13.27 -8.28
N PHE A 34 18.84 13.57 -7.04
CA PHE A 34 19.68 13.43 -5.87
C PHE A 34 20.18 11.98 -5.72
N ARG A 35 19.27 11.00 -5.86
CA ARG A 35 19.59 9.57 -5.79
C ARG A 35 20.59 9.15 -6.85
N SER A 36 20.33 9.51 -8.11
CA SER A 36 21.20 9.17 -9.24
C SER A 36 22.61 9.75 -9.03
N SER A 37 22.68 11.01 -8.60
CA SER A 37 23.95 11.66 -8.26
C SER A 37 24.66 10.99 -7.07
N ALA A 38 23.95 10.74 -5.97
CA ALA A 38 24.53 10.17 -4.75
C ALA A 38 25.06 8.74 -4.93
N LEU A 39 24.44 7.96 -5.82
CA LEU A 39 24.90 6.63 -6.21
C LEU A 39 26.14 6.67 -7.10
N ASP A 40 26.29 7.69 -7.96
CA ASP A 40 27.46 7.87 -8.81
C ASP A 40 28.70 8.31 -8.01
N THR A 41 28.53 9.02 -6.90
CA THR A 41 29.63 9.49 -6.04
C THR A 41 30.11 8.47 -4.99
N SER A 42 29.87 7.16 -5.19
CA SER A 42 30.03 6.10 -4.19
C SER A 42 31.40 5.99 -3.50
N SER A 43 32.42 6.71 -3.97
CA SER A 43 33.76 6.74 -3.38
C SER A 43 34.04 7.92 -2.44
N ASP A 44 33.18 8.94 -2.38
CA ASP A 44 33.40 10.15 -1.57
C ASP A 44 32.33 10.32 -0.49
N VAL A 45 32.60 9.72 0.68
CA VAL A 45 31.71 9.75 1.86
C VAL A 45 31.43 11.18 2.33
N ALA A 46 32.42 12.09 2.24
CA ALA A 46 32.26 13.46 2.71
C ALA A 46 31.30 14.28 1.83
N MET A 47 31.26 13.99 0.53
CA MET A 47 30.23 14.57 -0.34
C MET A 47 28.84 13.99 -0.07
N GLN A 48 28.74 12.70 0.26
CA GLN A 48 27.47 12.05 0.59
C GLN A 48 26.87 12.57 1.91
N GLU A 49 27.69 12.82 2.93
CA GLU A 49 27.25 13.44 4.19
C GLU A 49 26.70 14.85 3.96
N LYS A 50 27.41 15.70 3.21
CA LYS A 50 26.90 17.04 2.85
C LYS A 50 25.59 16.97 2.07
N ALA A 51 25.47 15.99 1.17
CA ALA A 51 24.25 15.76 0.42
C ALA A 51 23.10 15.36 1.36
N ALA A 52 23.38 14.52 2.36
CA ALA A 52 22.41 14.16 3.40
C ALA A 52 21.95 15.37 4.22
N ASP A 53 22.88 16.26 4.61
CA ASP A 53 22.55 17.49 5.33
C ASP A 53 21.59 18.39 4.52
N ILE A 54 21.75 18.46 3.21
CA ILE A 54 20.85 19.24 2.33
C ILE A 54 19.43 18.66 2.39
N VAL A 55 19.29 17.33 2.31
CA VAL A 55 17.99 16.65 2.40
C VAL A 55 17.36 16.88 3.77
N TYR A 56 18.15 16.74 4.83
CA TYR A 56 17.70 16.98 6.20
C TYR A 56 17.18 18.40 6.38
N ASN A 57 17.96 19.40 5.97
CA ASN A 57 17.57 20.80 6.05
C ASN A 57 16.30 21.09 5.22
N PHE A 58 16.16 20.46 4.05
CA PHE A 58 14.96 20.60 3.24
C PHE A 58 13.72 20.03 3.95
N VAL A 59 13.77 18.78 4.45
CA VAL A 59 12.66 18.16 5.17
C VAL A 59 12.34 18.95 6.43
N HIS A 60 13.36 19.29 7.20
CA HIS A 60 13.22 20.10 8.41
C HIS A 60 12.55 21.46 8.11
N ALA A 61 12.88 22.12 7.00
CA ALA A 61 12.36 23.44 6.70
C ALA A 61 11.01 23.44 5.95
N LYS A 62 10.83 22.53 4.98
CA LYS A 62 9.84 22.67 3.90
C LYS A 62 8.92 21.47 3.70
N TYR A 63 9.01 20.43 4.53
CA TYR A 63 8.28 19.18 4.32
C TYR A 63 6.76 19.34 4.14
N ILE A 64 6.05 20.03 5.05
CA ILE A 64 4.57 20.16 4.93
C ILE A 64 4.13 20.93 3.68
N TYR A 65 4.83 22.00 3.31
CA TYR A 65 4.51 22.78 2.10
C TYR A 65 4.86 21.99 0.83
N TRP A 66 5.88 21.14 0.91
CA TRP A 66 6.23 20.24 -0.17
C TRP A 66 5.14 19.17 -0.36
N LEU A 67 4.56 18.64 0.73
CA LEU A 67 3.39 17.75 0.65
C LEU A 67 2.19 18.47 0.04
N GLU A 68 1.92 19.72 0.41
CA GLU A 68 0.82 20.52 -0.18
C GLU A 68 1.01 20.70 -1.69
N ALA A 69 2.19 21.15 -2.11
CA ALA A 69 2.51 21.32 -3.53
C ALA A 69 2.33 19.99 -4.30
N LEU A 70 2.70 18.87 -3.70
CA LEU A 70 2.56 17.56 -4.32
C LEU A 70 1.15 17.00 -4.28
N SER A 71 0.34 17.35 -3.28
CA SER A 71 -1.09 17.08 -3.28
C SER A 71 -1.76 17.74 -4.49
N LEU A 72 -1.49 19.03 -4.70
CA LEU A 72 -2.00 19.80 -5.84
C LEU A 72 -1.55 19.21 -7.19
N LEU A 73 -0.32 18.70 -7.24
CA LEU A 73 0.25 18.03 -8.42
C LEU A 73 -0.15 16.54 -8.56
N LYS A 74 -0.94 15.99 -7.61
CA LYS A 74 -1.34 14.57 -7.54
C LYS A 74 -0.16 13.59 -7.56
N GLY A 75 0.93 13.96 -6.89
CA GLY A 75 2.20 13.23 -6.88
C GLY A 75 2.56 12.55 -5.56
N LEU A 76 1.70 12.59 -4.54
CA LEU A 76 2.01 12.10 -3.19
C LEU A 76 2.35 10.60 -3.13
N SER A 77 1.63 9.77 -3.88
CA SER A 77 1.90 8.33 -4.00
C SER A 77 3.32 8.02 -4.48
N ASN A 78 3.88 8.89 -5.34
CA ASN A 78 5.21 8.71 -5.89
C ASN A 78 6.34 9.03 -4.90
N LEU A 79 6.06 9.64 -3.74
CA LEU A 79 7.08 10.03 -2.77
C LEU A 79 7.53 8.92 -1.84
N VAL A 80 6.66 7.96 -1.55
CA VAL A 80 6.93 6.96 -0.51
C VAL A 80 8.15 6.11 -0.87
N LYS A 81 8.29 5.74 -2.15
CA LYS A 81 9.43 4.94 -2.63
C LYS A 81 10.76 5.71 -2.50
N PRO A 82 10.92 6.93 -3.07
CA PRO A 82 12.11 7.76 -2.86
C PRO A 82 12.44 8.02 -1.39
N LEU A 83 11.44 8.33 -0.55
CA LEU A 83 11.68 8.60 0.87
C LEU A 83 12.25 7.37 1.59
N ARG A 84 11.69 6.17 1.36
CA ARG A 84 12.21 4.93 1.96
C ARG A 84 13.61 4.58 1.44
N GLU A 85 13.90 4.85 0.17
CA GLU A 85 15.24 4.68 -0.39
C GLU A 85 16.24 5.64 0.24
N LEU A 86 15.88 6.92 0.41
CA LEU A 86 16.69 7.90 1.13
C LEU A 86 16.90 7.47 2.59
N THR A 87 15.88 6.95 3.27
CA THR A 87 16.04 6.41 4.63
C THR A 87 17.08 5.28 4.67
N ARG A 88 17.06 4.36 3.70
CA ARG A 88 18.06 3.28 3.57
C ARG A 88 19.45 3.84 3.27
N PHE A 89 19.54 4.86 2.44
CA PHE A 89 20.79 5.56 2.14
C PHE A 89 21.37 6.22 3.39
N MET A 90 20.57 6.96 4.17
CA MET A 90 21.03 7.56 5.44
C MET A 90 21.48 6.49 6.45
N ALA A 91 20.78 5.35 6.49
CA ALA A 91 21.19 4.21 7.31
C ALA A 91 22.55 3.64 6.89
N SER A 92 22.87 3.62 5.58
CA SER A 92 24.18 3.18 5.09
C SER A 92 25.33 4.11 5.49
N LEU A 93 25.03 5.39 5.77
CA LEU A 93 25.99 6.40 6.23
C LEU A 93 26.07 6.53 7.76
N ASN A 94 25.31 5.73 8.52
CA ASN A 94 25.19 5.85 9.99
C ASN A 94 24.71 7.23 10.50
N LEU A 95 23.92 7.95 9.71
CA LEU A 95 23.36 9.25 10.09
C LEU A 95 22.00 9.06 10.80
N GLU A 96 22.04 8.68 12.08
CA GLU A 96 20.83 8.31 12.85
C GLU A 96 19.77 9.41 12.91
N GLN A 97 20.17 10.67 13.13
CA GLN A 97 19.23 11.80 13.19
C GLN A 97 18.50 12.00 11.86
N HIS A 98 19.22 11.87 10.74
CA HIS A 98 18.67 12.02 9.41
C HIS A 98 17.71 10.88 9.07
N GLN A 99 18.09 9.67 9.45
CA GLN A 99 17.25 8.48 9.29
C GLN A 99 15.96 8.60 10.09
N ASN A 100 16.03 9.04 11.35
CA ASN A 100 14.87 9.19 12.22
C ASN A 100 13.88 10.22 11.68
N LEU A 101 14.37 11.38 11.20
CA LEU A 101 13.51 12.41 10.60
C LEU A 101 12.82 11.89 9.33
N LEU A 102 13.56 11.22 8.43
CA LEU A 102 12.98 10.66 7.20
C LEU A 102 12.00 9.52 7.48
N HIS A 103 12.27 8.71 8.52
CA HIS A 103 11.38 7.65 8.94
C HIS A 103 10.07 8.22 9.48
N ASP A 104 10.15 9.23 10.34
CA ASP A 104 9.01 9.95 10.90
C ASP A 104 8.20 10.65 9.80
N ALA A 105 8.87 11.33 8.87
CA ALA A 105 8.25 11.91 7.68
C ALA A 105 7.50 10.85 6.85
N THR A 106 8.13 9.70 6.59
CA THR A 106 7.46 8.62 5.86
C THR A 106 6.22 8.13 6.59
N ARG A 107 6.27 7.99 7.92
CA ARG A 107 5.11 7.60 8.73
C ARG A 107 4.00 8.65 8.69
N PHE A 108 4.35 9.93 8.82
CA PHE A 108 3.42 11.05 8.73
C PHE A 108 2.68 11.06 7.39
N LEU A 109 3.42 10.95 6.27
CA LEU A 109 2.85 10.87 4.93
C LEU A 109 1.87 9.70 4.82
N LEU A 110 2.26 8.51 5.28
CA LEU A 110 1.45 7.30 5.14
C LEU A 110 0.18 7.34 6.00
N ALA A 111 0.26 7.88 7.21
CA ALA A 111 -0.86 7.99 8.12
C ALA A 111 -1.92 8.98 7.63
N HIS A 112 -1.48 10.11 7.06
CA HIS A 112 -2.37 11.23 6.70
C HIS A 112 -2.60 11.36 5.18
N LYS A 113 -2.08 10.43 4.37
CA LYS A 113 -2.11 10.48 2.90
C LYS A 113 -3.49 10.81 2.34
N SER A 114 -4.52 10.09 2.81
CA SER A 114 -5.91 10.24 2.34
C SER A 114 -6.45 11.65 2.59
N SER A 115 -6.11 12.26 3.74
CA SER A 115 -6.51 13.63 4.09
C SER A 115 -5.76 14.66 3.25
N ILE A 116 -4.45 14.47 3.08
CA ILE A 116 -3.58 15.40 2.33
C ILE A 116 -3.96 15.41 0.84
N GLU A 117 -4.33 14.26 0.25
CA GLU A 117 -4.73 14.17 -1.17
C GLU A 117 -6.06 14.86 -1.49
N VAL A 118 -6.95 14.99 -0.51
CA VAL A 118 -8.32 15.48 -0.73
C VAL A 118 -8.49 16.94 -0.31
N ALA A 119 -7.63 17.45 0.57
CA ALA A 119 -7.80 18.77 1.16
C ALA A 119 -6.50 19.61 1.14
N PRO A 120 -6.62 20.95 1.05
CA PRO A 120 -5.47 21.85 1.15
C PRO A 120 -4.95 21.94 2.60
N MET A 121 -3.77 22.52 2.79
CA MET A 121 -3.06 22.51 4.08
C MET A 121 -3.88 23.04 5.25
N GLN A 122 -4.74 24.02 5.03
CA GLN A 122 -5.59 24.62 6.07
C GLN A 122 -6.71 23.71 6.58
N VAL A 123 -6.83 22.50 6.01
CA VAL A 123 -7.85 21.52 6.39
C VAL A 123 -7.21 20.29 7.04
N TYR A 124 -5.96 19.97 6.71
CA TYR A 124 -5.22 18.87 7.33
C TYR A 124 -4.15 19.34 8.33
N ASP A 125 -4.06 20.61 8.67
CA ASP A 125 -3.20 21.13 9.75
C ASP A 125 -3.45 20.43 11.11
N PRO A 126 -4.67 19.99 11.49
CA PRO A 126 -4.87 19.07 12.61
C PRO A 126 -4.12 17.74 12.52
N ALA A 127 -3.65 17.32 11.33
CA ALA A 127 -2.84 16.11 11.19
C ALA A 127 -1.51 16.21 11.97
N LEU A 128 -0.95 17.41 12.12
CA LEU A 128 0.20 17.64 13.00
C LEU A 128 -0.19 17.35 14.46
N LEU A 129 -1.32 17.90 14.92
CA LEU A 129 -1.83 17.69 16.27
C LEU A 129 -2.21 16.22 16.56
N LEU A 130 -2.72 15.51 15.55
CA LEU A 130 -3.10 14.10 15.61
C LEU A 130 -1.91 13.15 15.49
N SER A 131 -0.74 13.66 15.09
CA SER A 131 0.49 12.86 15.04
C SER A 131 1.02 12.60 16.45
N PRO A 132 1.72 11.47 16.67
CA PRO A 132 2.22 11.09 17.98
C PRO A 132 3.04 12.20 18.65
N SER A 133 3.01 12.24 19.98
CA SER A 133 3.72 13.30 20.73
C SER A 133 5.24 13.29 20.53
N ARG A 134 5.82 12.14 20.16
CA ARG A 134 7.25 12.00 19.83
C ARG A 134 7.56 12.07 18.32
N SER A 135 6.60 12.50 17.49
CA SER A 135 6.85 12.76 16.07
C SER A 135 7.74 14.00 15.91
N LEU A 136 8.88 13.82 15.23
CA LEU A 136 9.82 14.90 14.91
C LEU A 136 9.19 15.94 13.97
N ILE A 137 8.40 15.50 12.99
CA ILE A 137 7.67 16.40 12.10
C ILE A 137 6.70 17.26 12.88
N ARG A 138 5.94 16.68 13.82
CA ARG A 138 5.09 17.46 14.69
C ARG A 138 5.91 18.50 15.46
N GLU A 139 6.96 18.09 16.18
CA GLU A 139 7.80 18.99 16.98
C GLU A 139 8.35 20.16 16.14
N ILE A 140 8.95 19.87 14.99
CA ILE A 140 9.58 20.87 14.11
C ILE A 140 8.59 21.92 13.58
N PHE A 141 7.36 21.51 13.23
CA PHE A 141 6.37 22.43 12.67
C PHE A 141 5.49 23.09 13.74
N SER A 142 5.36 22.48 14.92
CA SER A 142 4.75 23.12 16.10
C SER A 142 5.59 24.31 16.56
N ASP A 143 6.92 24.15 16.62
CA ASP A 143 7.85 25.23 16.98
C ASP A 143 7.80 26.42 16.00
N LYS A 144 7.33 26.19 14.77
CA LYS A 144 7.15 27.24 13.77
C LYS A 144 5.79 27.93 13.81
N GLY A 145 4.88 27.47 14.68
CA GLY A 145 3.53 28.01 14.79
C GLY A 145 2.60 27.57 13.65
N GLU A 146 2.85 26.41 13.04
CA GLU A 146 1.98 25.84 11.99
C GLU A 146 0.85 24.98 12.57
N GLU A 147 0.79 24.79 13.90
CA GLU A 147 -0.35 24.15 14.56
C GLU A 147 -1.51 25.15 14.76
N PRO A 148 -2.77 24.74 14.54
CA PRO A 148 -3.90 25.64 14.70
C PRO A 148 -4.12 26.04 16.16
N GLU A 149 -4.07 27.34 16.45
CA GLU A 149 -4.31 27.90 17.79
C GLU A 149 -5.71 27.63 18.34
N TRP A 150 -6.67 27.30 17.46
CA TRP A 150 -8.08 27.10 17.80
C TRP A 150 -8.42 25.67 18.21
N LEU A 151 -7.49 24.72 18.09
CA LEU A 151 -7.72 23.30 18.37
C LEU A 151 -6.69 22.75 19.35
N THR A 152 -7.15 22.34 20.53
CA THR A 152 -6.31 21.67 21.54
C THR A 152 -6.79 20.25 21.77
N ILE A 153 -5.91 19.27 21.59
CA ILE A 153 -6.21 17.87 21.92
C ILE A 153 -5.76 17.61 23.35
N GLU A 154 -6.72 17.54 24.29
CA GLU A 154 -6.41 17.40 25.71
C GLU A 154 -6.03 15.97 26.12
N ARG A 155 -6.48 14.95 25.39
CA ARG A 155 -6.20 13.52 25.65
C ARG A 155 -6.32 12.68 24.36
N GLY A 156 -5.52 11.62 24.24
CA GLY A 156 -5.72 10.58 23.22
C GLY A 156 -4.71 10.57 22.06
N VAL A 157 -3.68 11.42 22.08
CA VAL A 157 -2.55 11.28 21.15
C VAL A 157 -1.60 10.21 21.68
N GLU A 158 -1.29 9.22 20.86
CA GLU A 158 -0.33 8.17 21.19
C GLU A 158 1.10 8.74 21.34
N GLU A 159 1.94 8.10 22.16
CA GLU A 159 3.32 8.57 22.33
C GLU A 159 4.19 8.32 21.10
N ASN A 160 3.99 7.19 20.43
CA ASN A 160 4.74 6.78 19.24
C ASN A 160 3.77 6.40 18.12
N TRP A 161 4.27 6.34 16.89
CA TRP A 161 3.50 5.75 15.79
C TRP A 161 3.15 4.30 16.10
N ASP A 162 1.92 3.90 15.75
CA ASP A 162 1.49 2.52 15.84
C ASP A 162 2.40 1.58 15.01
N VAL A 163 2.43 0.30 15.37
CA VAL A 163 3.20 -0.75 14.71
C VAL A 163 2.75 -0.89 13.25
N SER A 164 1.47 -0.67 12.93
CA SER A 164 0.98 -0.66 11.56
C SER A 164 1.40 0.61 10.82
N ALA A 165 2.35 0.47 9.89
CA ALA A 165 2.83 1.57 9.04
C ALA A 165 1.92 1.91 7.85
N LEU A 166 1.03 0.98 7.47
CA LEU A 166 0.13 1.10 6.34
C LEU A 166 -1.16 0.33 6.64
N THR A 167 -2.29 0.97 6.39
CA THR A 167 -3.62 0.34 6.42
C THR A 167 -4.16 0.31 5.00
N PHE A 168 -4.45 -0.88 4.48
CA PHE A 168 -5.00 -1.06 3.12
C PHE A 168 -6.52 -1.08 3.18
N GLU A 169 -7.14 0.09 2.98
CA GLU A 169 -8.60 0.23 3.02
C GLU A 169 -9.23 0.09 1.64
N GLY A 170 -10.36 -0.62 1.55
CA GLY A 170 -11.14 -0.69 0.30
C GLY A 170 -11.91 -1.98 0.04
N HIS A 171 -11.73 -3.03 0.86
CA HIS A 171 -12.62 -4.19 0.83
C HIS A 171 -13.97 -3.87 1.47
N LYS A 172 -15.05 -4.47 0.95
CA LYS A 172 -16.42 -4.25 1.43
C LYS A 172 -16.85 -5.26 2.50
N SER A 173 -16.03 -6.27 2.74
CA SER A 173 -16.27 -7.35 3.68
C SER A 173 -14.94 -7.85 4.27
N ASP A 174 -15.00 -8.88 5.12
CA ASP A 174 -13.85 -9.40 5.85
C ASP A 174 -12.74 -9.87 4.90
N VAL A 175 -11.51 -9.49 5.19
CA VAL A 175 -10.32 -9.96 4.46
C VAL A 175 -9.93 -11.31 5.04
N ARG A 176 -10.03 -12.37 4.24
CA ARG A 176 -9.80 -13.76 4.70
C ARG A 176 -8.39 -14.24 4.45
N CYS A 177 -7.72 -13.67 3.46
CA CYS A 177 -6.39 -14.10 3.08
C CYS A 177 -5.55 -12.95 2.54
N VAL A 178 -4.24 -13.04 2.78
CA VAL A 178 -3.23 -12.11 2.29
C VAL A 178 -2.00 -12.89 1.84
N ALA A 179 -1.34 -12.41 0.78
CA ALA A 179 -0.09 -12.99 0.29
C ALA A 179 0.83 -11.90 -0.27
N TYR A 180 2.11 -11.93 0.09
CA TYR A 180 3.12 -11.12 -0.58
C TYR A 180 3.55 -11.75 -1.90
N SER A 181 3.84 -10.91 -2.89
CA SER A 181 4.65 -11.34 -4.03
C SER A 181 6.06 -11.67 -3.56
N HIS A 182 6.74 -12.57 -4.28
CA HIS A 182 8.11 -12.93 -3.93
C HIS A 182 9.11 -11.79 -4.11
N ASP A 183 8.84 -10.85 -5.02
CA ASP A 183 9.60 -9.60 -5.15
C ASP A 183 9.35 -8.59 -4.00
N SER A 184 8.43 -8.91 -3.08
CA SER A 184 7.97 -8.07 -1.96
C SER A 184 7.43 -6.69 -2.36
N GLN A 185 7.20 -6.42 -3.64
CA GLN A 185 6.69 -5.14 -4.14
C GLN A 185 5.16 -5.07 -4.13
N ARG A 186 4.49 -6.22 -4.11
CA ARG A 186 3.04 -6.33 -4.18
C ARG A 186 2.49 -7.17 -3.04
N LEU A 187 1.31 -6.78 -2.58
CA LEU A 187 0.52 -7.53 -1.62
C LEU A 187 -0.81 -7.86 -2.28
N ALA A 188 -1.26 -9.11 -2.22
CA ALA A 188 -2.61 -9.49 -2.61
C ALA A 188 -3.45 -9.72 -1.35
N SER A 189 -4.68 -9.24 -1.37
CA SER A 189 -5.70 -9.55 -0.36
C SER A 189 -6.95 -10.09 -1.05
N GLY A 190 -7.51 -11.15 -0.48
CA GLY A 190 -8.80 -11.70 -0.88
C GLY A 190 -9.82 -11.55 0.23
N SER A 191 -11.03 -11.13 -0.12
CA SER A 191 -12.12 -10.88 0.82
C SER A 191 -13.37 -11.71 0.52
N GLU A 192 -14.24 -11.84 1.52
CA GLU A 192 -15.59 -12.42 1.38
C GLU A 192 -16.48 -11.64 0.39
N ASP A 193 -16.09 -10.41 0.02
CA ASP A 193 -16.74 -9.66 -1.06
C ASP A 193 -16.50 -10.26 -2.47
N GLY A 194 -15.69 -11.32 -2.56
CA GLY A 194 -15.34 -12.00 -3.82
C GLY A 194 -14.32 -11.25 -4.65
N ILE A 195 -13.71 -10.19 -4.09
CA ILE A 195 -12.74 -9.34 -4.75
C ILE A 195 -11.33 -9.68 -4.25
N ILE A 196 -10.40 -9.77 -5.20
CA ILE A 196 -8.97 -9.79 -4.93
C ILE A 196 -8.43 -8.40 -5.25
N LYS A 197 -7.77 -7.77 -4.28
CA LYS A 197 -7.04 -6.52 -4.52
C LYS A 197 -5.54 -6.80 -4.50
N ILE A 198 -4.83 -6.22 -5.46
CA ILE A 198 -3.37 -6.17 -5.46
C ILE A 198 -2.96 -4.75 -5.11
N TRP A 199 -2.13 -4.64 -4.09
CA TRP A 199 -1.62 -3.40 -3.55
C TRP A 199 -0.14 -3.26 -3.84
N ASP A 200 0.32 -2.03 -3.95
CA ASP A 200 1.74 -1.70 -3.81
C ASP A 200 2.10 -1.79 -2.32
N SER A 201 3.01 -2.71 -1.98
CA SER A 201 3.39 -2.97 -0.58
C SER A 201 4.09 -1.76 0.07
N SER A 202 4.60 -0.84 -0.74
CA SER A 202 5.34 0.31 -0.27
C SER A 202 4.45 1.53 -0.06
N THR A 203 3.50 1.77 -0.96
CA THR A 203 2.71 3.02 -0.97
C THR A 203 1.30 2.87 -0.39
N GLY A 204 0.81 1.62 -0.24
CA GLY A 204 -0.59 1.39 0.14
C GLY A 204 -1.56 1.43 -1.03
N ASP A 205 -1.11 1.76 -2.25
CA ASP A 205 -2.00 2.00 -3.38
C ASP A 205 -2.58 0.71 -3.96
N CYS A 206 -3.88 0.71 -4.25
CA CYS A 206 -4.54 -0.38 -4.96
C CYS A 206 -4.13 -0.36 -6.45
N LEU A 207 -3.21 -1.24 -6.84
CA LEU A 207 -2.75 -1.39 -8.23
C LEU A 207 -3.79 -2.06 -9.11
N LEU A 208 -4.53 -3.03 -8.56
CA LEU A 208 -5.46 -3.85 -9.34
C LEU A 208 -6.60 -4.36 -8.47
N THR A 209 -7.81 -4.37 -9.03
CA THR A 209 -8.99 -4.99 -8.42
C THR A 209 -9.49 -6.07 -9.38
N ILE A 210 -9.51 -7.31 -8.93
CA ILE A 210 -9.91 -8.48 -9.69
C ILE A 210 -11.18 -9.05 -9.04
N GLU A 211 -12.24 -9.18 -9.83
CA GLU A 211 -13.46 -9.87 -9.38
C GLU A 211 -13.31 -11.37 -9.65
N SER A 212 -13.37 -12.19 -8.61
CA SER A 212 -13.21 -13.65 -8.74
C SER A 212 -14.43 -14.37 -9.34
N GLN A 213 -15.43 -13.59 -9.79
CA GLN A 213 -16.66 -13.98 -10.49
C GLN A 213 -17.67 -14.82 -9.70
N THR A 214 -17.31 -15.35 -8.54
CA THR A 214 -18.20 -16.12 -7.66
C THR A 214 -17.70 -15.99 -6.22
N GLY A 215 -18.62 -15.96 -5.25
CA GLY A 215 -18.45 -16.36 -3.84
C GLY A 215 -17.35 -15.73 -2.97
N GLU A 216 -17.16 -16.34 -1.80
CA GLU A 216 -16.19 -15.92 -0.77
C GLU A 216 -14.79 -16.45 -1.07
N LEU A 217 -13.79 -15.56 -1.09
CA LEU A 217 -12.39 -15.96 -1.27
C LEU A 217 -11.80 -16.48 0.03
N LEU A 218 -11.21 -17.67 -0.04
CA LEU A 218 -10.65 -18.34 1.14
C LEU A 218 -9.11 -18.33 1.16
N THR A 219 -8.46 -18.29 -0.01
CA THR A 219 -7.00 -18.26 -0.08
C THR A 219 -6.51 -17.62 -1.37
N VAL A 220 -5.37 -16.96 -1.26
CA VAL A 220 -4.63 -16.35 -2.35
C VAL A 220 -3.15 -16.67 -2.19
N ALA A 221 -2.45 -16.93 -3.29
CA ALA A 221 -1.01 -17.18 -3.30
C ALA A 221 -0.37 -16.65 -4.59
N PHE A 222 0.82 -16.06 -4.46
CA PHE A 222 1.63 -15.67 -5.61
C PHE A 222 2.50 -16.84 -6.09
N SER A 223 2.73 -16.88 -7.40
CA SER A 223 3.80 -17.71 -7.98
C SER A 223 5.17 -17.16 -7.59
N HIS A 224 6.19 -18.02 -7.65
CA HIS A 224 7.54 -17.61 -7.28
C HIS A 224 8.10 -16.51 -8.17
N ASP A 225 7.77 -16.54 -9.47
CA ASP A 225 8.10 -15.48 -10.41
C ASP A 225 7.27 -14.19 -10.24
N SER A 226 6.32 -14.17 -9.29
CA SER A 226 5.39 -13.06 -9.02
C SER A 226 4.52 -12.66 -10.23
N ARG A 227 4.44 -13.47 -11.29
CA ARG A 227 3.65 -13.16 -12.49
C ARG A 227 2.23 -13.68 -12.40
N GLN A 228 2.01 -14.73 -11.64
CA GLN A 228 0.72 -15.39 -11.50
C GLN A 228 0.21 -15.32 -10.07
N LEU A 229 -1.10 -15.37 -9.94
CA LEU A 229 -1.81 -15.42 -8.67
C LEU A 229 -2.79 -16.58 -8.73
N VAL A 230 -2.81 -17.42 -7.70
CA VAL A 230 -3.89 -18.41 -7.54
C VAL A 230 -4.82 -17.92 -6.47
N SER A 231 -6.11 -18.03 -6.75
CA SER A 231 -7.16 -17.86 -5.77
C SER A 231 -8.02 -19.11 -5.69
N TYR A 232 -8.59 -19.34 -4.53
CA TYR A 232 -9.65 -20.32 -4.36
C TYR A 232 -10.88 -19.68 -3.72
N CYS A 233 -12.02 -20.04 -4.28
CA CYS A 233 -13.32 -19.53 -3.90
C CYS A 233 -14.31 -20.70 -3.75
N ASN A 234 -15.24 -20.59 -2.81
CA ASN A 234 -16.42 -21.44 -2.73
C ASN A 234 -17.64 -20.78 -3.40
N ASP A 235 -18.44 -21.54 -4.13
CA ASP A 235 -19.64 -21.02 -4.82
C ASP A 235 -20.73 -20.51 -3.85
N LYS A 236 -20.67 -20.89 -2.56
CA LYS A 236 -21.62 -20.44 -1.53
C LYS A 236 -20.89 -20.07 -0.23
N PRO A 237 -21.42 -19.08 0.53
CA PRO A 237 -21.08 -18.87 1.92
C PRO A 237 -21.17 -20.19 2.68
N ILE A 238 -20.17 -20.52 3.49
CA ILE A 238 -20.22 -21.70 4.36
C ILE A 238 -20.81 -21.28 5.71
N PRO A 239 -22.05 -21.65 6.06
CA PRO A 239 -22.46 -21.64 7.47
C PRO A 239 -21.49 -22.47 8.29
N LEU A 240 -21.08 -21.98 9.47
CA LEU A 240 -20.07 -22.58 10.34
C LEU A 240 -20.22 -24.11 10.58
N ASP A 241 -21.43 -24.66 10.42
CA ASP A 241 -21.75 -26.09 10.67
C ASP A 241 -22.09 -26.91 9.40
N SER A 242 -21.72 -26.45 8.20
CA SER A 242 -22.09 -27.12 6.94
C SER A 242 -20.89 -27.51 6.06
N LYS A 243 -21.07 -28.55 5.24
CA LYS A 243 -20.03 -29.04 4.32
C LYS A 243 -19.65 -27.96 3.30
N PRO A 244 -18.35 -27.81 2.97
CA PRO A 244 -17.89 -26.97 1.86
C PRO A 244 -18.68 -27.28 0.58
N GLY A 245 -19.22 -26.23 -0.05
CA GLY A 245 -19.85 -26.35 -1.37
C GLY A 245 -18.80 -26.50 -2.49
N ARG A 246 -19.26 -26.65 -3.74
CA ARG A 246 -18.38 -26.61 -4.92
C ARG A 246 -17.50 -25.37 -4.86
N GLY A 247 -16.21 -25.57 -5.09
CA GLY A 247 -15.24 -24.49 -5.19
C GLY A 247 -14.65 -24.39 -6.59
N ALA A 248 -13.88 -23.33 -6.80
CA ALA A 248 -13.11 -23.15 -8.01
C ALA A 248 -11.73 -22.61 -7.66
N ILE A 249 -10.70 -23.22 -8.25
CA ILE A 249 -9.35 -22.69 -8.26
C ILE A 249 -9.21 -21.84 -9.52
N SER A 250 -8.87 -20.57 -9.37
CA SER A 250 -8.66 -19.65 -10.47
C SER A 250 -7.22 -19.18 -10.49
N ILE A 251 -6.59 -19.23 -11.66
CA ILE A 251 -5.24 -18.71 -11.89
C ILE A 251 -5.35 -17.41 -12.67
N TRP A 252 -4.74 -16.35 -12.14
CA TRP A 252 -4.78 -15.00 -12.67
C TRP A 252 -3.40 -14.55 -13.09
N GLU A 253 -3.35 -13.72 -14.11
CA GLU A 253 -2.16 -12.98 -14.47
C GLU A 253 -2.11 -11.66 -13.68
N THR A 254 -1.02 -11.44 -12.94
CA THR A 254 -0.91 -10.31 -12.00
C THR A 254 -0.74 -8.95 -12.67
N SER A 255 -0.29 -8.92 -13.94
CA SER A 255 -0.09 -7.68 -14.70
C SER A 255 -1.38 -7.16 -15.33
N THR A 256 -2.30 -8.06 -15.69
CA THR A 256 -3.53 -7.71 -16.43
C THR A 256 -4.80 -7.95 -15.61
N GLY A 257 -4.72 -8.74 -14.54
CA GLY A 257 -5.89 -9.20 -13.79
C GLY A 257 -6.75 -10.20 -14.53
N ARG A 258 -6.27 -10.75 -15.66
CA ARG A 258 -7.05 -11.69 -16.46
C ARG A 258 -6.95 -13.09 -15.89
N MET A 259 -8.09 -13.77 -15.82
CA MET A 259 -8.16 -15.19 -15.48
C MET A 259 -7.59 -16.01 -16.65
N ARG A 260 -6.57 -16.83 -16.38
CA ARG A 260 -5.98 -17.76 -17.34
C ARG A 260 -6.67 -19.13 -17.30
N PHE A 261 -6.86 -19.67 -16.11
CA PHE A 261 -7.46 -20.98 -15.91
C PHE A 261 -8.46 -20.95 -14.76
N ARG A 262 -9.53 -21.73 -14.90
CA ARG A 262 -10.49 -22.02 -13.85
C ARG A 262 -10.66 -23.52 -13.77
N ILE A 263 -10.38 -24.09 -12.60
CA ILE A 263 -10.49 -25.51 -12.32
C ILE A 263 -11.62 -25.67 -11.30
N PRO A 264 -12.81 -26.16 -11.71
CA PRO A 264 -13.87 -26.46 -10.75
C PRO A 264 -13.43 -27.65 -9.88
N THR A 265 -13.58 -27.51 -8.56
CA THR A 265 -13.43 -28.64 -7.64
C THR A 265 -14.74 -29.42 -7.62
N GLY A 266 -14.63 -30.76 -7.61
CA GLY A 266 -15.79 -31.65 -7.63
C GLY A 266 -16.56 -31.63 -6.30
N ASP A 267 -17.70 -32.31 -6.25
CA ASP A 267 -18.60 -32.34 -5.09
C ASP A 267 -17.98 -32.94 -3.80
N ASP A 268 -16.87 -33.69 -3.92
CA ASP A 268 -16.18 -34.34 -2.79
C ASP A 268 -15.03 -33.50 -2.18
N TRP A 269 -14.91 -32.23 -2.55
CA TRP A 269 -13.74 -31.42 -2.17
C TRP A 269 -14.00 -30.62 -0.90
N ASP A 270 -13.67 -31.22 0.24
CA ASP A 270 -13.55 -30.52 1.51
C ASP A 270 -12.20 -29.77 1.57
N MET A 271 -12.13 -28.64 0.89
CA MET A 271 -10.93 -27.78 0.86
C MET A 271 -10.91 -26.83 2.05
N ILE A 272 -9.96 -27.07 2.95
CA ILE A 272 -9.65 -26.16 4.05
C ILE A 272 -8.12 -25.95 4.05
N SER A 273 -7.69 -24.88 3.36
CA SER A 273 -6.36 -24.27 3.48
C SER A 273 -5.17 -25.02 2.84
N PRO A 274 -3.98 -24.38 2.82
CA PRO A 274 -3.56 -23.32 1.89
C PRO A 274 -3.20 -23.86 0.49
N ILE A 275 -3.22 -22.98 -0.50
CA ILE A 275 -2.67 -23.26 -1.83
C ILE A 275 -1.26 -22.66 -1.91
N ILE A 276 -0.30 -23.43 -2.40
CA ILE A 276 1.09 -23.00 -2.49
C ILE A 276 1.63 -23.33 -3.88
N PHE A 277 2.33 -22.38 -4.49
CA PHE A 277 3.12 -22.61 -5.68
C PHE A 277 4.43 -23.30 -5.35
N SER A 278 4.84 -24.25 -6.18
CA SER A 278 6.21 -24.74 -6.16
C SER A 278 7.21 -23.63 -6.51
N HIS A 279 8.45 -23.82 -6.10
CA HIS A 279 9.53 -22.86 -6.33
C HIS A 279 9.76 -22.57 -7.84
N ASP A 280 9.53 -23.55 -8.71
CA ASP A 280 9.64 -23.39 -10.16
C ASP A 280 8.40 -22.72 -10.81
N SER A 281 7.37 -22.41 -10.02
CA SER A 281 6.08 -21.87 -10.47
C SER A 281 5.33 -22.76 -11.49
N GLN A 282 5.69 -24.05 -11.59
CA GLN A 282 5.06 -25.00 -12.51
C GLN A 282 4.01 -25.87 -11.85
N ARG A 283 4.05 -26.02 -10.52
CA ARG A 283 3.17 -26.92 -9.77
C ARG A 283 2.42 -26.17 -8.67
N LEU A 284 1.22 -26.66 -8.39
CA LEU A 284 0.39 -26.21 -7.28
C LEU A 284 0.23 -27.35 -6.30
N THR A 285 0.64 -27.11 -5.06
CA THR A 285 0.35 -28.00 -3.95
C THR A 285 -0.92 -27.53 -3.27
N LEU A 286 -1.86 -28.44 -3.20
CA LEU A 286 -3.20 -28.24 -2.69
C LEU A 286 -3.39 -29.20 -1.52
N LYS A 287 -3.79 -28.67 -0.37
CA LYS A 287 -4.12 -29.50 0.79
C LYS A 287 -5.64 -29.66 0.92
N SER A 288 -6.07 -30.91 1.01
CA SER A 288 -7.40 -31.30 1.47
C SER A 288 -7.31 -31.74 2.94
N LEU A 289 -8.45 -31.89 3.62
CA LEU A 289 -8.52 -32.37 5.01
C LEU A 289 -7.70 -33.66 5.25
N THR A 290 -7.59 -34.53 4.25
CA THR A 290 -6.99 -35.86 4.39
C THR A 290 -5.91 -36.20 3.36
N THR A 291 -5.73 -35.38 2.32
CA THR A 291 -4.85 -35.70 1.18
C THR A 291 -4.13 -34.47 0.65
N LEU A 292 -2.95 -34.68 0.08
CA LEU A 292 -2.20 -33.66 -0.66
C LEU A 292 -2.32 -33.93 -2.16
N HIS A 293 -2.69 -32.88 -2.91
CA HIS A 293 -2.80 -32.92 -4.35
C HIS A 293 -1.75 -32.01 -4.98
N ILE A 294 -0.98 -32.54 -5.91
CA ILE A 294 -0.06 -31.76 -6.73
C ILE A 294 -0.66 -31.63 -8.12
N ARG A 295 -0.82 -30.40 -8.59
CA ARG A 295 -1.34 -30.08 -9.93
C ARG A 295 -0.32 -29.34 -10.77
N ASP A 296 -0.41 -29.50 -12.08
CA ASP A 296 0.32 -28.68 -13.04
C ASP A 296 -0.39 -27.34 -13.28
N VAL A 297 0.36 -26.24 -13.32
CA VAL A 297 -0.16 -24.86 -13.50
C VAL A 297 -0.68 -24.60 -14.92
N HIS A 298 -0.10 -25.25 -15.93
CA HIS A 298 -0.40 -24.98 -17.35
C HIS A 298 -1.60 -25.78 -17.86
N THR A 299 -1.76 -26.99 -17.36
CA THR A 299 -2.80 -27.94 -17.78
C THR A 299 -3.93 -28.05 -16.75
N GLY A 300 -3.63 -27.75 -15.48
CA GLY A 300 -4.56 -27.95 -14.36
C GLY A 300 -4.72 -29.42 -13.94
N ASP A 301 -3.98 -30.34 -14.56
CA ASP A 301 -4.09 -31.77 -14.33
C ASP A 301 -3.50 -32.17 -12.97
N CYS A 302 -4.09 -33.21 -12.35
CA CYS A 302 -3.59 -33.78 -11.10
C CYS A 302 -2.40 -34.70 -11.41
N LEU A 303 -1.21 -34.29 -10.99
CA LEU A 303 0.04 -35.03 -11.19
C LEU A 303 0.22 -36.11 -10.13
N GLU A 304 -0.08 -35.80 -8.87
CA GLU A 304 0.14 -36.71 -7.74
C GLU A 304 -0.90 -36.49 -6.64
N LYS A 305 -1.36 -37.59 -6.03
CA LYS A 305 -2.25 -37.58 -4.87
C LYS A 305 -1.60 -38.45 -3.80
N VAL A 306 -1.22 -37.84 -2.67
CA VAL A 306 -0.58 -38.49 -1.53
C VAL A 306 -1.54 -38.50 -0.34
#